data_AF-A0A497BUJ7-F1
#
_entry.id   AF-A0A497BUJ7-F1
#
_cell.length_a   1.000
_cell.length_b   1.000
_cell.length_c   1.000
_cell.angle_alpha   90.00
_cell.angle_beta   90.00
_cell.angle_gamma   90.00
#
_symmetry.space_group_name_H-M   'P 1'
#
loop_
_entity.id
_entity.type
_entity.pdbx_description
1 polymer ?
#
loop_
_entity_poly.entity_id
_entity_poly.type
_entity_poly.pdbx_seq_one_letter_code
_entity_poly.pdbx_strand_id
1 'polypeptide(L)'
;MLTYRNLSHNIRIVCRSVIGGLFLSILLMPDLRAETTVVSVPVSIDYPLMKQLLVSQLFQSPDNSLDILDDPSGCNQIVLSDPKISPQRDKLQIVARVKAKLGLNVFGDCQALLNWQGRAGFLGSPVLKSGGRSVKLEPRETWLIDSDGGKISSGPLWETGVAGLEAVFGSFELNFEPYTDSLAAFLPEVLPHRSAQQISTMADGLTLSEIDVSPESLTVSINVFVDAMDAKAEDTTALSEEELQQFDQRWQMMDALLVSAVKHYAAATSLDTLRSALLDMLIDSRYRLRNALSEPASRSNDAVRHWFVDSWQSLAPVARRIALEQEGQEHLL
;
A
#
# COMPACT_ATOMS: atom_id res chain seq x y z
N MET A 1 -69.71 -20.45 77.17
CA MET A 1 -70.90 -19.65 76.82
C MET A 1 -70.43 -18.58 75.83
N LEU A 2 -70.72 -18.75 74.51
CA LEU A 2 -70.60 -17.77 73.39
C LEU A 2 -69.18 -17.18 73.14
N THR A 3 -68.58 -16.98 71.96
CA THR A 3 -68.86 -17.21 70.53
C THR A 3 -67.61 -16.77 69.74
N TYR A 4 -67.22 -17.55 68.72
CA TYR A 4 -66.83 -17.16 67.35
C TYR A 4 -65.64 -16.23 66.97
N ARG A 5 -65.01 -16.68 65.86
CA ARG A 5 -64.40 -15.96 64.69
C ARG A 5 -62.88 -15.73 64.71
N ASN A 6 -62.10 -16.59 64.04
CA ASN A 6 -61.67 -16.52 62.62
C ASN A 6 -60.88 -15.24 62.27
N LEU A 7 -59.55 -15.36 62.06
CA LEU A 7 -58.96 -15.17 60.73
C LEU A 7 -57.56 -15.80 60.64
N SER A 8 -57.30 -16.35 59.46
CA SER A 8 -56.29 -17.31 59.06
C SER A 8 -55.05 -16.66 58.41
N HIS A 9 -53.96 -17.45 58.38
CA HIS A 9 -52.91 -17.48 57.34
C HIS A 9 -51.85 -16.36 57.33
N ASN A 10 -50.66 -16.65 57.86
CA ASN A 10 -49.56 -17.15 57.02
C ASN A 10 -48.39 -17.63 57.89
N ILE A 11 -48.34 -18.96 58.05
CA ILE A 11 -47.20 -19.75 58.54
C ILE A 11 -46.68 -20.52 57.33
N ARG A 12 -45.34 -20.57 57.17
CA ARG A 12 -44.50 -21.34 56.20
C ARG A 12 -43.82 -20.42 55.16
N ILE A 13 -42.49 -20.38 54.96
CA ILE A 13 -41.44 -21.40 55.13
C ILE A 13 -40.08 -20.71 55.32
N VAL A 14 -39.38 -21.13 56.38
CA VAL A 14 -37.92 -21.14 56.52
C VAL A 14 -37.40 -22.33 55.69
N CYS A 15 -36.58 -22.08 54.66
CA CYS A 15 -35.54 -22.99 54.12
C CYS A 15 -35.11 -22.55 52.72
N ARG A 16 -33.99 -21.82 52.60
CA ARG A 16 -33.02 -21.87 51.48
C ARG A 16 -31.93 -20.81 51.66
N SER A 17 -31.11 -21.02 52.69
CA SER A 17 -29.74 -20.50 52.72
C SER A 17 -28.80 -21.56 52.12
N VAL A 18 -27.63 -21.12 51.64
CA VAL A 18 -26.35 -21.88 51.51
C VAL A 18 -25.82 -22.25 50.10
N ILE A 19 -26.48 -21.97 48.96
CA ILE A 19 -25.87 -22.25 47.62
C ILE A 19 -25.55 -20.98 46.79
N GLY A 20 -25.77 -19.79 47.35
CA GLY A 20 -25.56 -18.52 46.62
C GLY A 20 -24.18 -17.87 46.74
N GLY A 21 -23.24 -18.47 47.48
CA GLY A 21 -22.02 -17.76 47.92
C GLY A 21 -20.74 -18.01 47.13
N LEU A 22 -20.71 -19.01 46.23
CA LEU A 22 -19.45 -19.46 45.61
C LEU A 22 -19.33 -19.21 44.10
N PHE A 23 -20.33 -18.55 43.49
CA PHE A 23 -20.34 -18.26 42.04
C PHE A 23 -20.02 -16.80 41.68
N LEU A 24 -19.79 -15.92 42.66
CA LEU A 24 -19.57 -14.48 42.42
C LEU A 24 -18.11 -14.02 42.57
N SER A 25 -17.15 -14.96 42.59
CA SER A 25 -15.73 -14.62 42.79
C SER A 25 -14.86 -14.80 41.54
N ILE A 26 -15.45 -15.14 40.38
CA ILE A 26 -14.70 -15.39 39.12
C ILE A 26 -14.72 -14.18 38.15
N LEU A 27 -15.48 -13.12 38.41
CA LEU A 27 -15.67 -12.00 37.46
C LEU A 27 -14.81 -10.74 37.71
N LEU A 28 -13.74 -10.84 38.51
CA LEU A 28 -12.80 -9.75 38.77
C LEU A 28 -11.36 -10.13 38.44
N MET A 29 -11.15 -10.87 37.33
CA MET A 29 -9.85 -10.79 36.68
C MET A 29 -9.78 -9.45 35.95
N PRO A 30 -8.86 -8.54 36.31
CA PRO A 30 -8.59 -7.40 35.45
C PRO A 30 -8.18 -7.98 34.10
N ASP A 31 -8.87 -7.58 33.03
CA ASP A 31 -8.38 -7.74 31.67
C ASP A 31 -6.96 -7.13 31.67
N LEU A 32 -5.94 -7.98 31.70
CA LEU A 32 -4.60 -7.62 31.24
C LEU A 32 -4.75 -7.33 29.75
N ARG A 33 -5.28 -6.15 29.41
CA ARG A 33 -5.24 -5.65 28.05
C ARG A 33 -3.78 -5.40 27.76
N ALA A 34 -3.18 -6.31 27.00
CA ALA A 34 -1.92 -6.06 26.34
C ALA A 34 -2.05 -4.70 25.65
N GLU A 35 -1.20 -3.75 26.02
CA GLU A 35 -1.22 -2.41 25.46
C GLU A 35 -0.84 -2.54 23.98
N THR A 36 -1.80 -2.37 23.07
CA THR A 36 -1.52 -2.48 21.63
C THR A 36 -0.94 -1.17 21.13
N THR A 37 0.24 -1.23 20.52
CA THR A 37 0.88 -0.10 19.83
C THR A 37 0.61 -0.21 18.34
N VAL A 38 0.36 0.92 17.68
CA VAL A 38 0.23 1.00 16.23
C VAL A 38 1.58 1.39 15.63
N VAL A 39 2.08 0.56 14.72
CA VAL A 39 3.25 0.86 13.89
C VAL A 39 2.76 1.20 12.49
N SER A 40 3.09 2.39 12.00
CA SER A 40 2.75 2.81 10.64
C SER A 40 3.94 2.57 9.70
N VAL A 41 3.73 1.75 8.69
CA VAL A 41 4.73 1.40 7.67
C VAL A 41 4.39 2.18 6.39
N PRO A 42 5.19 3.17 5.98
CA PRO A 42 4.91 3.95 4.78
C PRO A 42 5.25 3.16 3.51
N VAL A 43 4.33 3.16 2.54
CA VAL A 43 4.51 2.61 1.19
C VAL A 43 4.40 3.74 0.18
N SER A 44 5.47 3.98 -0.60
CA SER A 44 5.54 5.11 -1.54
C SER A 44 5.56 4.66 -2.99
N ILE A 45 4.53 5.05 -3.75
CA ILE A 45 4.41 4.83 -5.19
C ILE A 45 4.81 6.11 -5.92
N ASP A 46 5.84 6.04 -6.76
CA ASP A 46 6.33 7.19 -7.52
C ASP A 46 5.46 7.44 -8.75
N TYR A 47 5.49 8.67 -9.27
CA TYR A 47 4.65 9.04 -10.41
C TYR A 47 4.95 8.26 -11.71
N PRO A 48 6.22 7.91 -12.04
CA PRO A 48 6.51 7.01 -13.15
C PRO A 48 5.80 5.65 -13.04
N LEU A 49 5.85 4.99 -11.89
CA LEU A 49 5.15 3.72 -11.64
C LEU A 49 3.64 3.91 -11.66
N MET A 50 3.12 4.98 -11.02
CA MET A 50 1.68 5.29 -11.09
C MET A 50 1.22 5.50 -12.53
N LYS A 51 2.05 6.09 -13.41
CA LYS A 51 1.74 6.22 -14.84
C LYS A 51 1.67 4.85 -15.52
N GLN A 52 2.60 3.93 -15.23
CA GLN A 52 2.56 2.57 -15.77
C GLN A 52 1.27 1.85 -15.36
N LEU A 53 0.92 1.92 -14.07
CA LEU A 53 -0.34 1.36 -13.53
C LEU A 53 -1.58 2.00 -14.18
N LEU A 54 -1.57 3.32 -14.39
CA LEU A 54 -2.67 4.03 -15.05
C LEU A 54 -2.85 3.55 -16.50
N VAL A 55 -1.74 3.39 -17.23
CA VAL A 55 -1.75 2.91 -18.62
C VAL A 55 -2.22 1.46 -18.69
N SER A 56 -1.67 0.58 -17.86
CA SER A 56 -2.03 -0.85 -17.88
C SER A 56 -3.49 -1.10 -17.46
N GLN A 57 -4.03 -0.29 -16.56
CA GLN A 57 -5.43 -0.40 -16.14
C GLN A 57 -6.41 0.21 -17.14
N LEU A 58 -6.16 1.41 -17.65
CA LEU A 58 -7.17 2.18 -18.39
C LEU A 58 -6.90 2.30 -19.89
N PHE A 59 -5.65 2.27 -20.33
CA PHE A 59 -5.26 2.57 -21.73
C PHE A 59 -4.89 1.28 -22.48
N GLN A 60 -5.84 0.35 -22.57
CA GLN A 60 -5.61 -1.02 -23.05
C GLN A 60 -5.63 -1.18 -24.58
N SER A 61 -5.82 -0.11 -25.34
CA SER A 61 -5.75 -0.17 -26.81
C SER A 61 -4.30 -0.40 -27.28
N PRO A 62 -4.06 -0.96 -28.49
CA PRO A 62 -2.72 -1.29 -28.98
C PRO A 62 -1.72 -0.12 -29.03
N ASP A 63 -2.20 1.12 -29.04
CA ASP A 63 -1.41 2.35 -29.03
C ASP A 63 -1.37 3.04 -27.67
N ASN A 64 -1.71 2.33 -26.59
CA ASN A 64 -1.88 2.87 -25.24
C ASN A 64 -2.87 4.05 -25.21
N SER A 65 -3.98 3.87 -25.93
CA SER A 65 -5.10 4.83 -25.97
C SER A 65 -6.36 4.26 -25.33
N LEU A 66 -7.31 5.15 -25.08
CA LEU A 66 -8.62 4.81 -24.53
C LEU A 66 -9.71 5.60 -25.24
N ASP A 67 -10.69 4.90 -25.80
CA ASP A 67 -11.93 5.51 -26.28
C ASP A 67 -12.92 5.62 -25.11
N ILE A 68 -13.39 6.84 -24.83
CA ILE A 68 -14.31 7.10 -23.71
C ILE A 68 -15.76 7.27 -24.16
N LEU A 69 -16.03 7.09 -25.46
CA LEU A 69 -17.37 7.19 -26.02
C LEU A 69 -17.80 5.86 -26.62
N ASP A 70 -18.96 5.37 -26.21
CA ASP A 70 -19.61 4.21 -26.82
C ASP A 70 -20.62 4.70 -27.87
N ASP A 71 -20.16 4.85 -29.13
CA ASP A 71 -21.02 5.17 -30.27
C ASP A 71 -21.20 3.97 -31.21
N PRO A 72 -22.37 3.32 -31.20
CA PRO A 72 -22.68 2.18 -32.07
C PRO A 72 -22.61 2.52 -33.57
N SER A 73 -22.75 3.79 -33.94
CA SER A 73 -22.69 4.24 -35.34
C SER A 73 -21.26 4.48 -35.84
N GLY A 74 -20.28 4.57 -34.94
CA GLY A 74 -18.87 4.86 -35.24
C GLY A 74 -18.60 6.27 -35.77
N CYS A 75 -19.59 7.17 -35.75
CA CYS A 75 -19.45 8.54 -36.26
C CYS A 75 -18.87 9.49 -35.21
N ASN A 76 -18.96 9.13 -33.93
CA ASN A 76 -18.47 9.88 -32.80
C ASN A 76 -17.40 9.09 -32.09
N GLN A 77 -16.32 9.77 -31.71
CA GLN A 77 -15.18 9.17 -31.05
C GLN A 77 -14.51 10.19 -30.14
N ILE A 78 -14.13 9.79 -28.92
CA ILE A 78 -13.30 10.62 -28.04
C ILE A 78 -12.17 9.74 -27.49
N VAL A 79 -10.98 9.93 -28.04
CA VAL A 79 -9.81 9.12 -27.71
C VAL A 79 -8.85 9.90 -26.82
N LEU A 80 -8.47 9.29 -25.70
CA LEU A 80 -7.43 9.73 -24.79
C LEU A 80 -6.12 9.01 -25.09
N SER A 81 -4.99 9.71 -24.97
CA SER A 81 -3.66 9.13 -25.18
C SER A 81 -2.59 9.88 -24.38
N ASP A 82 -1.43 9.23 -24.18
CA ASP A 82 -0.27 9.79 -23.47
C ASP A 82 -0.65 10.43 -22.12
N PRO A 83 -1.22 9.64 -21.18
CA PRO A 83 -1.56 10.14 -19.86
C PRO A 83 -0.29 10.48 -19.07
N LYS A 84 -0.39 11.52 -18.25
CA LYS A 84 0.63 11.90 -17.27
C LYS A 84 -0.04 12.12 -15.93
N ILE A 85 0.54 11.57 -14.88
CA ILE A 85 0.12 11.79 -13.50
C ILE A 85 1.17 12.61 -12.77
N SER A 86 0.73 13.57 -11.95
CA SER A 86 1.60 14.50 -11.25
C SER A 86 0.94 15.05 -9.99
N PRO A 87 1.70 15.54 -9.00
CA PRO A 87 1.13 16.15 -7.82
C PRO A 87 0.61 17.55 -8.13
N GLN A 88 -0.49 17.91 -7.48
CA GLN A 88 -0.99 19.27 -7.39
C GLN A 88 -1.45 19.54 -5.95
N ARG A 89 -0.52 20.01 -5.11
CA ARG A 89 -0.70 20.12 -3.65
C ARG A 89 -1.02 18.75 -3.04
N ASP A 90 -2.13 18.64 -2.31
CA ASP A 90 -2.66 17.43 -1.66
C ASP A 90 -3.43 16.50 -2.63
N LYS A 91 -3.32 16.73 -3.95
CA LYS A 91 -4.14 16.08 -4.98
C LYS A 91 -3.29 15.54 -6.11
N LEU A 92 -3.88 14.65 -6.89
CA LEU A 92 -3.27 14.07 -8.07
C LEU A 92 -3.92 14.66 -9.32
N GLN A 93 -3.09 15.18 -10.21
CA GLN A 93 -3.50 15.68 -11.51
C GLN A 93 -3.14 14.64 -12.58
N ILE A 94 -4.14 14.21 -13.34
CA ILE A 94 -3.99 13.41 -14.55
C ILE A 94 -4.27 14.31 -15.75
N VAL A 95 -3.34 14.33 -16.71
CA VAL A 95 -3.50 15.06 -17.97
C VAL A 95 -3.25 14.12 -19.14
N ALA A 96 -4.18 14.07 -20.09
CA ALA A 96 -4.07 13.28 -21.31
C ALA A 96 -4.29 14.13 -22.56
N ARG A 97 -3.72 13.69 -23.69
CA ARG A 97 -4.07 14.22 -25.01
C ARG A 97 -5.41 13.67 -25.44
N VAL A 98 -6.23 14.51 -26.05
CA VAL A 98 -7.58 14.16 -26.52
C VAL A 98 -7.68 14.39 -28.01
N LYS A 99 -8.30 13.43 -28.71
CA LYS A 99 -8.79 13.60 -30.08
C LYS A 99 -10.27 13.29 -30.09
N ALA A 100 -11.08 14.24 -30.52
CA ALA A 100 -12.52 14.09 -30.62
C ALA A 100 -12.98 14.26 -32.06
N LYS A 101 -13.80 13.34 -32.54
CA LYS A 101 -14.53 13.44 -33.80
C LYS A 101 -15.99 13.28 -33.46
N LEU A 102 -16.82 14.26 -33.84
CA LEU A 102 -18.27 14.15 -33.69
C LEU A 102 -18.94 14.31 -35.05
N GLY A 103 -19.95 13.51 -35.33
CA GLY A 103 -20.61 13.47 -36.62
C GLY A 103 -21.99 12.83 -36.54
N LEU A 104 -22.75 12.98 -37.63
CA LEU A 104 -24.06 12.37 -37.80
C LEU A 104 -23.98 11.27 -38.84
N ASN A 105 -24.53 10.10 -38.52
CA ASN A 105 -24.74 9.06 -39.52
C ASN A 105 -25.94 9.45 -40.40
N VAL A 106 -25.69 9.70 -41.68
CA VAL A 106 -26.73 10.01 -42.67
C VAL A 106 -26.62 8.98 -43.79
N PHE A 107 -27.62 8.09 -43.89
CA PHE A 107 -27.67 7.01 -44.88
C PHE A 107 -26.44 6.07 -44.89
N GLY A 108 -25.79 5.87 -43.75
CA GLY A 108 -24.60 5.01 -43.63
C GLY A 108 -23.28 5.76 -43.72
N ASP A 109 -23.28 7.04 -44.11
CA ASP A 109 -22.09 7.89 -44.15
C ASP A 109 -22.01 8.81 -42.92
N CYS A 110 -20.83 8.89 -42.31
CA CYS A 110 -20.57 9.81 -41.20
C CYS A 110 -20.26 11.22 -41.71
N GLN A 111 -21.19 12.14 -41.51
CA GLN A 111 -20.99 13.57 -41.78
C GLN A 111 -20.34 14.22 -40.56
N ALA A 112 -19.06 14.61 -40.70
CA ALA A 112 -18.30 15.22 -39.62
C ALA A 112 -18.84 16.62 -39.26
N LEU A 113 -19.21 16.81 -38.00
CA LEU A 113 -19.62 18.09 -37.44
C LEU A 113 -18.49 18.78 -36.67
N LEU A 114 -17.62 17.99 -36.03
CA LEU A 114 -16.50 18.48 -35.25
C LEU A 114 -15.30 17.55 -35.42
N ASN A 115 -14.12 18.13 -35.60
CA ASN A 115 -12.85 17.45 -35.44
C ASN A 115 -11.95 18.33 -34.56
N TRP A 116 -11.66 17.85 -33.36
CA TRP A 116 -11.02 18.63 -32.32
C TRP A 116 -9.86 17.87 -31.67
N GLN A 117 -8.82 18.61 -31.30
CA GLN A 117 -7.66 18.08 -30.60
C GLN A 117 -7.27 19.04 -29.48
N GLY A 118 -6.85 18.47 -28.35
CA GLY A 118 -6.47 19.26 -27.18
C GLY A 118 -6.00 18.39 -26.03
N ARG A 119 -6.23 18.86 -24.82
CA ARG A 119 -5.87 18.17 -23.57
C ARG A 119 -7.08 18.11 -22.66
N ALA A 120 -7.22 16.99 -21.98
CA ALA A 120 -8.11 16.84 -20.84
C ALA A 120 -7.28 16.78 -19.57
N GLY A 121 -7.78 17.42 -18.52
CA GLY A 121 -7.22 17.27 -17.19
C GLY A 121 -8.28 16.86 -16.18
N PHE A 122 -7.81 16.11 -15.20
CA PHE A 122 -8.57 15.61 -14.07
C PHE A 122 -7.75 15.85 -12.81
N LEU A 123 -8.35 16.52 -11.84
CA LEU A 123 -7.78 16.73 -10.52
C LEU A 123 -8.57 15.88 -9.52
N GLY A 124 -7.91 14.88 -8.95
CA GLY A 124 -8.51 13.92 -8.04
C GLY A 124 -7.90 14.01 -6.64
N SER A 125 -8.75 13.91 -5.61
CA SER A 125 -8.29 13.65 -4.24
C SER A 125 -8.12 12.16 -4.03
N PRO A 126 -6.93 11.67 -3.63
CA PRO A 126 -6.77 10.28 -3.26
C PRO A 126 -7.51 9.99 -1.95
N VAL A 127 -8.32 8.95 -1.93
CA VAL A 127 -9.09 8.52 -0.75
C VAL A 127 -9.06 7.00 -0.61
N LEU A 128 -9.12 6.52 0.63
CA LEU A 128 -9.27 5.10 0.90
C LEU A 128 -10.66 4.61 0.46
N LYS A 129 -10.69 3.46 -0.22
CA LYS A 129 -11.93 2.75 -0.54
C LYS A 129 -12.47 2.03 0.70
N SER A 130 -13.77 1.77 0.71
CA SER A 130 -14.39 0.88 1.70
C SER A 130 -13.67 -0.46 1.72
N GLY A 131 -13.22 -0.89 2.90
CA GLY A 131 -12.37 -2.09 3.07
C GLY A 131 -10.90 -1.77 3.33
N GLY A 132 -10.46 -0.53 3.12
CA GLY A 132 -9.16 -0.04 3.62
C GLY A 132 -7.93 -0.70 3.00
N ARG A 133 -8.05 -1.26 1.79
CA ARG A 133 -6.97 -1.94 1.04
C ARG A 133 -6.64 -1.31 -0.31
N SER A 134 -7.39 -0.30 -0.72
CA SER A 134 -7.16 0.39 -1.99
C SER A 134 -7.34 1.89 -1.86
N VAL A 135 -6.65 2.63 -2.72
CA VAL A 135 -6.83 4.08 -2.90
C VAL A 135 -7.50 4.34 -4.25
N LYS A 136 -8.57 5.13 -4.24
CA LYS A 136 -9.24 5.64 -5.46
C LYS A 136 -9.07 7.15 -5.56
N LEU A 137 -9.32 7.71 -6.75
CA LEU A 137 -9.34 9.16 -6.94
C LEU A 137 -10.77 9.70 -6.98
N GLU A 138 -11.11 10.58 -6.02
CA GLU A 138 -12.37 11.31 -6.07
C GLU A 138 -12.25 12.58 -6.91
N PRO A 139 -13.11 12.78 -7.93
CA PRO A 139 -13.04 13.95 -8.80
C PRO A 139 -13.23 15.25 -8.00
N ARG A 140 -12.35 16.23 -8.26
CA ARG A 140 -12.44 17.60 -7.71
C ARG A 140 -12.61 18.63 -8.80
N GLU A 141 -11.89 18.48 -9.90
CA GLU A 141 -12.02 19.33 -11.07
C GLU A 141 -11.73 18.51 -12.33
N THR A 142 -12.49 18.80 -13.38
CA THR A 142 -12.22 18.33 -14.74
C THR A 142 -12.19 19.52 -15.69
N TRP A 143 -11.33 19.44 -16.69
CA TRP A 143 -11.19 20.52 -17.67
C TRP A 143 -10.76 20.00 -19.02
N LEU A 144 -11.13 20.75 -20.05
CA LEU A 144 -10.71 20.58 -21.43
C LEU A 144 -10.02 21.85 -21.89
N ILE A 145 -8.88 21.73 -22.55
CA ILE A 145 -8.13 22.84 -23.12
C ILE A 145 -7.83 22.50 -24.58
N ASP A 146 -8.08 23.44 -25.49
CA ASP A 146 -7.75 23.30 -26.92
C ASP A 146 -6.23 23.42 -27.19
N SER A 147 -5.83 23.34 -28.46
CA SER A 147 -4.43 23.49 -28.85
C SER A 147 -3.84 24.87 -28.58
N ASP A 148 -4.69 25.90 -28.51
CA ASP A 148 -4.30 27.30 -28.37
C ASP A 148 -4.31 27.75 -26.90
N GLY A 149 -4.67 26.86 -25.98
CA GLY A 149 -4.75 27.11 -24.54
C GLY A 149 -6.11 27.60 -24.04
N GLY A 150 -7.12 27.65 -24.92
CA GLY A 150 -8.49 28.01 -24.56
C GLY A 150 -9.18 26.93 -23.75
N LYS A 151 -9.70 27.27 -22.56
CA LYS A 151 -10.52 26.35 -21.76
C LYS A 151 -11.89 26.18 -22.41
N ILE A 152 -12.28 24.93 -22.65
CA ILE A 152 -13.62 24.56 -23.11
C ILE A 152 -14.45 24.29 -21.87
N SER A 153 -15.61 24.93 -21.77
CA SER A 153 -16.53 24.82 -20.63
C SER A 153 -18.00 24.67 -21.01
N SER A 154 -18.31 24.50 -22.31
CA SER A 154 -19.67 24.33 -22.82
C SER A 154 -19.67 23.69 -24.22
N GLY A 155 -20.85 23.25 -24.67
CA GLY A 155 -21.07 22.66 -25.99
C GLY A 155 -20.95 21.13 -26.02
N PRO A 156 -21.21 20.50 -27.19
CA PRO A 156 -21.37 19.05 -27.28
C PRO A 156 -20.14 18.25 -26.80
N LEU A 157 -18.94 18.73 -27.12
CA LEU A 157 -17.70 18.10 -26.65
C LEU A 157 -17.57 18.11 -25.12
N TRP A 158 -17.94 19.22 -24.47
CA TRP A 158 -17.90 19.35 -23.01
C TRP A 158 -18.97 18.46 -22.36
N GLU A 159 -20.21 18.56 -22.84
CA GLU A 159 -21.36 17.84 -22.29
C GLU A 159 -21.20 16.31 -22.39
N THR A 160 -20.61 15.82 -23.47
CA THR A 160 -20.34 14.39 -23.66
C THR A 160 -19.02 13.95 -23.04
N GLY A 161 -17.96 14.75 -23.15
CA GLY A 161 -16.61 14.36 -22.77
C GLY A 161 -16.35 14.36 -21.26
N VAL A 162 -16.93 15.30 -20.51
CA VAL A 162 -16.62 15.46 -19.07
C VAL A 162 -17.08 14.28 -18.23
N ALA A 163 -18.32 13.80 -18.44
CA ALA A 163 -18.82 12.65 -17.70
C ALA A 163 -17.99 11.38 -17.97
N GLY A 164 -17.56 11.17 -19.23
CA GLY A 164 -16.66 10.08 -19.60
C GLY A 164 -15.29 10.20 -18.93
N LEU A 165 -14.72 11.41 -18.90
CA LEU A 165 -13.44 11.68 -18.23
C LEU A 165 -13.50 11.41 -16.72
N GLU A 166 -14.57 11.86 -16.05
CA GLU A 166 -14.77 11.63 -14.61
C GLU A 166 -14.95 10.15 -14.30
N ALA A 167 -15.74 9.43 -15.11
CA ALA A 167 -15.98 8.01 -14.94
C ALA A 167 -14.70 7.19 -15.13
N VAL A 168 -13.92 7.49 -16.18
CA VAL A 168 -12.68 6.80 -16.51
C VAL A 168 -11.57 7.08 -15.50
N PHE A 169 -11.26 8.34 -15.22
CA PHE A 169 -10.16 8.63 -14.29
C PHE A 169 -10.55 8.37 -12.84
N GLY A 170 -11.84 8.43 -12.51
CA GLY A 170 -12.37 8.02 -11.21
C GLY A 170 -12.37 6.50 -10.99
N SER A 171 -12.26 5.69 -12.05
CA SER A 171 -12.14 4.23 -11.92
C SER A 171 -10.70 3.75 -11.71
N PHE A 172 -9.71 4.64 -11.85
CA PHE A 172 -8.32 4.32 -11.52
C PHE A 172 -8.19 4.00 -10.03
N GLU A 173 -7.60 2.84 -9.74
CA GLU A 173 -7.45 2.33 -8.39
C GLU A 173 -6.02 1.84 -8.16
N LEU A 174 -5.45 2.23 -7.02
CA LEU A 174 -4.21 1.68 -6.52
C LEU A 174 -4.57 0.59 -5.52
N ASN A 175 -4.41 -0.66 -5.93
CA ASN A 175 -4.65 -1.81 -5.07
C ASN A 175 -3.42 -2.10 -4.22
N PHE A 176 -3.54 -2.03 -2.89
CA PHE A 176 -2.45 -2.35 -1.97
C PHE A 176 -2.57 -3.75 -1.35
N GLU A 177 -3.58 -4.52 -1.72
CA GLU A 177 -3.79 -5.88 -1.23
C GLU A 177 -2.56 -6.79 -1.40
N PRO A 178 -1.83 -6.78 -2.54
CA PRO A 178 -0.61 -7.57 -2.68
C PRO A 178 0.46 -7.23 -1.63
N TYR A 179 0.56 -5.96 -1.21
CA TYR A 179 1.52 -5.52 -0.19
C TYR A 179 1.09 -5.96 1.21
N THR A 180 -0.20 -5.82 1.52
CA THR A 180 -0.73 -6.29 2.82
C THR A 180 -0.65 -7.80 2.94
N ASP A 181 -0.91 -8.54 1.86
CA ASP A 181 -0.83 -10.00 1.84
C ASP A 181 0.63 -10.47 1.93
N SER A 182 1.55 -9.79 1.24
CA SER A 182 2.98 -10.08 1.34
C SER A 182 3.52 -9.80 2.76
N LEU A 183 3.09 -8.69 3.37
CA LEU A 183 3.46 -8.39 4.76
C LEU A 183 2.87 -9.44 5.71
N ALA A 184 1.60 -9.80 5.56
CA ALA A 184 0.95 -10.84 6.35
C ALA A 184 1.68 -12.19 6.25
N ALA A 185 2.08 -12.59 5.04
CA ALA A 185 2.85 -13.81 4.79
C ALA A 185 4.25 -13.77 5.39
N PHE A 186 4.83 -12.59 5.58
CA PHE A 186 6.15 -12.40 6.17
C PHE A 186 6.13 -12.40 7.71
N LEU A 187 5.01 -12.01 8.34
CA LEU A 187 4.89 -11.92 9.81
C LEU A 187 5.32 -13.20 10.57
N PRO A 188 4.95 -14.44 10.14
CA PRO A 188 5.39 -15.66 10.82
C PRO A 188 6.91 -15.84 10.84
N GLU A 189 7.62 -15.39 9.80
CA GLU A 189 9.07 -15.56 9.65
C GLU A 189 9.84 -14.61 10.58
N VAL A 190 9.30 -13.42 10.84
CA VAL A 190 9.97 -12.38 11.66
C VAL A 190 9.48 -12.32 13.10
N LEU A 191 8.37 -12.98 13.43
CA LEU A 191 7.82 -13.02 14.79
C LEU A 191 7.69 -14.48 15.32
N PRO A 192 8.80 -15.24 15.41
CA PRO A 192 8.76 -16.67 15.73
C PRO A 192 8.26 -16.99 17.15
N HIS A 193 8.22 -16.00 18.05
CA HIS A 193 7.75 -16.17 19.43
C HIS A 193 6.27 -15.82 19.62
N ARG A 194 5.52 -15.60 18.55
CA ARG A 194 4.07 -15.34 18.59
C ARG A 194 3.29 -16.61 18.25
N SER A 195 2.13 -16.78 18.88
CA SER A 195 1.21 -17.87 18.53
C SER A 195 0.59 -17.62 17.15
N ALA A 196 0.16 -18.70 16.48
CA ALA A 196 -0.54 -18.61 15.20
C ALA A 196 -1.77 -17.69 15.26
N GLN A 197 -2.50 -17.70 16.38
CA GLN A 197 -3.67 -16.83 16.58
C GLN A 197 -3.29 -15.35 16.64
N GLN A 198 -2.18 -15.02 17.32
CA GLN A 198 -1.68 -13.64 17.38
C GLN A 198 -1.22 -13.18 16.00
N ILE A 199 -0.49 -14.01 15.26
CA ILE A 199 -0.04 -13.69 13.90
C ILE A 199 -1.23 -13.47 12.96
N SER A 200 -2.24 -14.35 13.00
CA SER A 200 -3.48 -14.18 12.23
C SER A 200 -4.17 -12.85 12.57
N THR A 201 -4.29 -12.52 13.85
CA THR A 201 -4.93 -11.26 14.29
C THR A 201 -4.17 -10.03 13.79
N MET A 202 -2.83 -10.07 13.78
CA MET A 202 -2.01 -9.00 13.22
C MET A 202 -2.15 -8.88 11.71
N ALA A 203 -2.12 -10.01 11.00
CA ALA A 203 -2.31 -10.08 9.55
C ALA A 203 -3.70 -9.55 9.13
N ASP A 204 -4.75 -9.95 9.85
CA ASP A 204 -6.13 -9.50 9.60
C ASP A 204 -6.32 -8.01 9.92
N GLY A 205 -5.52 -7.47 10.84
CA GLY A 205 -5.55 -6.06 11.25
C GLY A 205 -4.80 -5.10 10.32
N LEU A 206 -4.11 -5.60 9.30
CA LEU A 206 -3.39 -4.77 8.33
C LEU A 206 -4.36 -3.90 7.54
N THR A 207 -4.25 -2.59 7.71
CA THR A 207 -5.15 -1.61 7.09
C THR A 207 -4.37 -0.41 6.61
N LEU A 208 -4.79 0.15 5.48
CA LEU A 208 -4.29 1.43 5.01
C LEU A 208 -4.82 2.56 5.90
N SER A 209 -4.02 3.59 6.06
CA SER A 209 -4.35 4.77 6.87
C SER A 209 -4.03 6.06 6.13
N GLU A 210 -3.11 6.86 6.64
CA GLU A 210 -2.78 8.18 6.12
C GLU A 210 -2.31 8.09 4.66
N ILE A 211 -2.77 9.05 3.85
CA ILE A 211 -2.35 9.25 2.47
C ILE A 211 -1.67 10.61 2.39
N ASP A 212 -0.42 10.64 1.93
CA ASP A 212 0.35 11.85 1.71
C ASP A 212 0.74 11.98 0.23
N VAL A 213 0.47 13.14 -0.36
CA VAL A 213 0.86 13.46 -1.74
C VAL A 213 2.06 14.38 -1.67
N SER A 214 3.22 13.87 -2.09
CA SER A 214 4.47 14.61 -2.14
C SER A 214 4.84 15.00 -3.58
N PRO A 215 5.84 15.87 -3.80
CA PRO A 215 6.32 16.20 -5.13
C PRO A 215 6.83 15.03 -5.97
N GLU A 216 7.23 13.92 -5.33
CA GLU A 216 7.86 12.77 -6.01
C GLU A 216 7.01 11.49 -5.99
N SER A 217 6.11 11.34 -5.00
CA SER A 217 5.33 10.13 -4.80
C SER A 217 4.01 10.35 -4.07
N LEU A 218 3.11 9.38 -4.21
CA LEU A 218 2.02 9.13 -3.27
C LEU A 218 2.50 8.15 -2.19
N THR A 219 2.40 8.53 -0.93
CA THR A 219 2.71 7.66 0.21
C THR A 219 1.43 7.25 0.93
N VAL A 220 1.29 5.96 1.20
CA VAL A 220 0.18 5.40 1.97
C VAL A 220 0.74 4.61 3.14
N SER A 221 0.25 4.89 4.34
CA SER A 221 0.67 4.17 5.55
C SER A 221 -0.12 2.87 5.72
N ILE A 222 0.56 1.76 5.98
CA ILE A 222 -0.03 0.51 6.45
C ILE A 222 0.11 0.46 7.96
N ASN A 223 -1.01 0.37 8.68
CA ASN A 223 -1.01 0.21 10.13
C ASN A 223 -0.86 -1.27 10.50
N VAL A 224 0.10 -1.53 11.38
CA VAL A 224 0.34 -2.84 12.00
C VAL A 224 0.11 -2.70 13.50
N PHE A 225 -0.79 -3.52 14.03
CA PHE A 225 -1.09 -3.55 15.46
C PHE A 225 -0.17 -4.56 16.14
N VAL A 226 0.71 -4.09 17.00
CA VAL A 226 1.66 -4.94 17.74
C VAL A 226 1.43 -4.79 19.23
N ASP A 227 1.52 -5.89 19.98
CA ASP A 227 1.49 -5.79 21.43
C ASP A 227 2.75 -5.05 21.91
N ALA A 228 2.58 -4.11 22.84
CA ALA A 228 3.67 -3.46 23.54
C ALA A 228 4.54 -4.54 24.19
N MET A 229 5.76 -4.67 23.68
CA MET A 229 6.74 -5.58 24.24
C MET A 229 7.20 -5.05 25.60
N ASP A 230 7.21 -5.93 26.60
CA ASP A 230 7.69 -5.64 27.97
C ASP A 230 8.97 -4.82 27.95
N ALA A 231 9.02 -3.75 28.74
CA ALA A 231 10.14 -2.80 28.79
C ALA A 231 11.47 -3.47 29.22
N LYS A 232 11.40 -4.67 29.82
CA LYS A 232 12.51 -5.41 30.40
C LYS A 232 13.11 -6.43 29.41
N ALA A 233 13.37 -6.01 28.17
CA ALA A 233 14.15 -6.82 27.24
C ALA A 233 15.58 -6.95 27.80
N GLU A 234 16.11 -8.16 27.89
CA GLU A 234 17.48 -8.39 28.36
C GLU A 234 18.50 -7.92 27.31
N ASP A 235 19.58 -7.28 27.77
CA ASP A 235 20.68 -6.90 26.91
C ASP A 235 21.33 -8.15 26.32
N THR A 236 21.59 -8.13 25.02
CA THR A 236 22.25 -9.23 24.32
C THR A 236 23.75 -8.99 24.32
N THR A 237 24.52 -9.96 24.82
CA THR A 237 25.98 -9.90 24.82
C THR A 237 26.54 -9.97 23.40
N ALA A 238 27.62 -9.24 23.16
CA ALA A 238 28.36 -9.33 21.90
C ALA A 238 28.85 -10.77 21.62
N LEU A 239 28.98 -11.11 20.33
CA LEU A 239 29.60 -12.37 19.95
C LEU A 239 31.10 -12.38 20.30
N SER A 240 31.58 -13.52 20.78
CA SER A 240 33.00 -13.79 20.96
C SER A 240 33.73 -13.89 19.61
N GLU A 241 35.06 -13.82 19.63
CA GLU A 241 35.86 -13.96 18.41
C GLU A 241 35.67 -15.34 17.75
N GLU A 242 35.53 -16.40 18.55
CA GLU A 242 35.24 -17.74 18.04
C GLU A 242 33.86 -17.82 17.36
N GLU A 243 32.85 -17.16 17.93
CA GLU A 243 31.50 -17.08 17.34
C GLU A 243 31.47 -16.25 16.06
N LEU A 244 32.23 -15.15 16.01
CA LEU A 244 32.38 -14.33 14.81
C LEU A 244 33.04 -15.13 13.66
N GLN A 245 34.06 -15.94 13.96
CA GLN A 245 34.67 -16.82 12.95
C GLN A 245 33.68 -17.88 12.43
N GLN A 246 32.86 -18.46 13.30
CA GLN A 246 31.80 -19.38 12.88
C GLN A 246 30.70 -18.69 12.07
N PHE A 247 30.38 -17.43 12.39
CA PHE A 247 29.48 -16.61 11.59
C PHE A 247 30.04 -16.39 10.19
N ASP A 248 31.31 -15.97 10.06
CA ASP A 248 31.92 -15.75 8.74
C ASP A 248 31.87 -16.99 7.85
N GLN A 249 32.15 -18.17 8.42
CA GLN A 249 32.11 -19.43 7.67
C GLN A 249 30.70 -19.73 7.16
N ARG A 250 29.68 -19.53 8.00
CA ARG A 250 28.27 -19.71 7.60
C ARG A 250 27.83 -18.68 6.56
N TRP A 251 28.34 -17.45 6.65
CA TRP A 251 27.99 -16.36 5.75
C TRP A 251 28.52 -16.56 4.31
N GLN A 252 29.56 -17.36 4.10
CA GLN A 252 30.14 -17.61 2.76
C GLN A 252 29.11 -18.11 1.73
N MET A 253 28.13 -18.93 2.16
CA MET A 253 27.08 -19.41 1.26
C MET A 253 26.13 -18.29 0.83
N MET A 254 25.84 -17.34 1.74
CA MET A 254 25.05 -16.16 1.44
C MET A 254 25.80 -15.22 0.49
N ASP A 255 27.11 -15.02 0.71
CA ASP A 255 27.96 -14.23 -0.21
C ASP A 255 27.93 -14.79 -1.64
N ALA A 256 28.03 -16.11 -1.80
CA ALA A 256 27.96 -16.74 -3.12
C ALA A 256 26.61 -16.51 -3.81
N LEU A 257 25.50 -16.61 -3.06
CA LEU A 257 24.16 -16.31 -3.56
C LEU A 257 24.02 -14.84 -3.96
N LEU A 258 24.46 -13.92 -3.11
CA LEU A 258 24.39 -12.46 -3.35
C LEU A 258 25.21 -12.05 -4.57
N VAL A 259 26.44 -12.56 -4.71
CA VAL A 259 27.26 -12.34 -5.91
C VAL A 259 26.59 -12.89 -7.16
N SER A 260 25.94 -14.07 -7.07
CA SER A 260 25.19 -14.64 -8.19
C SER A 260 23.98 -13.78 -8.56
N ALA A 261 23.22 -13.29 -7.57
CA ALA A 261 22.09 -12.39 -7.80
C ALA A 261 22.55 -11.10 -8.47
N VAL A 262 23.62 -10.46 -7.97
CA VAL A 262 24.20 -9.26 -8.60
C VAL A 262 24.62 -9.54 -10.02
N LYS A 263 25.29 -10.67 -10.31
CA LYS A 263 25.66 -11.04 -11.69
C LYS A 263 24.45 -11.22 -12.59
N HIS A 264 23.37 -11.81 -12.07
CA HIS A 264 22.12 -12.00 -12.80
C HIS A 264 21.47 -10.66 -13.16
N TYR A 265 21.27 -9.78 -12.17
CA TYR A 265 20.70 -8.45 -12.40
C TYR A 265 21.63 -7.54 -13.22
N ALA A 266 22.95 -7.70 -13.07
CA ALA A 266 23.95 -7.00 -13.88
C ALA A 266 23.94 -7.44 -15.35
N ALA A 267 23.56 -8.69 -15.66
CA ALA A 267 23.39 -9.13 -17.03
C ALA A 267 22.08 -8.63 -17.65
N ALA A 268 21.07 -8.38 -16.81
CA ALA A 268 19.75 -7.90 -17.22
C ALA A 268 19.64 -6.36 -17.30
N THR A 269 20.69 -5.63 -16.90
CA THR A 269 20.72 -4.15 -16.93
C THR A 269 21.92 -3.67 -17.74
N SER A 270 21.72 -2.70 -18.63
CA SER A 270 22.81 -2.05 -19.38
C SER A 270 23.57 -1.00 -18.54
N LEU A 271 23.25 -0.89 -17.25
CA LEU A 271 23.67 0.19 -16.36
C LEU A 271 24.85 -0.25 -15.49
N ASP A 272 26.05 -0.17 -16.07
CA ASP A 272 27.32 -0.51 -15.41
C ASP A 272 27.53 0.20 -14.06
N THR A 273 27.02 1.42 -13.92
CA THR A 273 27.12 2.23 -12.68
C THR A 273 26.26 1.67 -11.55
N LEU A 274 25.06 1.15 -11.85
CA LEU A 274 24.20 0.52 -10.85
C LEU A 274 24.77 -0.82 -10.38
N ARG A 275 25.41 -1.56 -11.30
CA ARG A 275 26.12 -2.80 -10.99
C ARG A 275 27.23 -2.59 -9.97
N SER A 276 28.11 -1.61 -10.18
CA SER A 276 29.20 -1.32 -9.25
C SER A 276 28.65 -0.88 -7.88
N ALA A 277 27.61 -0.03 -7.88
CA ALA A 277 26.99 0.41 -6.64
C ALA A 277 26.38 -0.75 -5.83
N LEU A 278 25.72 -1.72 -6.48
CA LEU A 278 25.20 -2.91 -5.81
C LEU A 278 26.31 -3.77 -5.20
N LEU A 279 27.38 -4.03 -5.97
CA LEU A 279 28.49 -4.86 -5.51
C LEU A 279 29.21 -4.22 -4.31
N ASP A 280 29.53 -2.93 -4.40
CA ASP A 280 30.21 -2.19 -3.34
C ASP A 280 29.38 -2.19 -2.06
N MET A 281 28.07 -1.97 -2.19
CA MET A 281 27.15 -1.94 -1.05
C MET A 281 27.04 -3.30 -0.35
N LEU A 282 27.00 -4.40 -1.09
CA LEU A 282 26.93 -5.74 -0.48
C LEU A 282 28.22 -6.12 0.26
N ILE A 283 29.39 -5.76 -0.31
CA ILE A 283 30.67 -6.01 0.34
C ILE A 283 30.80 -5.15 1.61
N ASP A 284 30.51 -3.85 1.53
CA ASP A 284 30.55 -2.95 2.69
C ASP A 284 29.56 -3.38 3.78
N SER A 285 28.34 -3.76 3.39
CA SER A 285 27.31 -4.23 4.30
C SER A 285 27.78 -5.46 5.10
N ARG A 286 28.50 -6.41 4.50
CA ARG A 286 29.06 -7.56 5.23
C ARG A 286 30.01 -7.15 6.35
N TYR A 287 30.97 -6.27 6.06
CA TYR A 287 31.94 -5.83 7.07
C TYR A 287 31.26 -5.07 8.20
N ARG A 288 30.27 -4.23 7.87
CA ARG A 288 29.48 -3.51 8.87
C ARG A 288 28.64 -4.44 9.74
N LEU A 289 28.03 -5.48 9.18
CA LEU A 289 27.28 -6.48 9.97
C LEU A 289 28.20 -7.20 10.96
N ARG A 290 29.38 -7.63 10.51
CA ARG A 290 30.36 -8.28 11.39
C ARG A 290 30.73 -7.36 12.55
N ASN A 291 31.02 -6.10 12.27
CA ASN A 291 31.35 -5.12 13.32
C ASN A 291 30.17 -4.93 14.29
N ALA A 292 28.95 -4.79 13.78
CA ALA A 292 27.75 -4.66 14.59
C ALA A 292 27.53 -5.86 15.53
N LEU A 293 27.85 -7.09 15.08
CA LEU A 293 27.74 -8.30 15.91
C LEU A 293 28.79 -8.40 17.03
N SER A 294 29.87 -7.63 16.94
CA SER A 294 30.90 -7.53 17.99
C SER A 294 30.56 -6.51 19.08
N GLU A 295 29.45 -5.78 18.93
CA GLU A 295 28.96 -4.82 19.90
C GLU A 295 27.82 -5.43 20.73
N PRO A 296 27.75 -5.15 22.04
CA PRO A 296 26.61 -5.54 22.84
C PRO A 296 25.37 -4.77 22.36
N ALA A 297 24.24 -5.46 22.27
CA ALA A 297 22.98 -4.86 21.84
C ALA A 297 22.05 -4.66 23.03
N SER A 298 21.51 -3.44 23.12
CA SER A 298 20.39 -3.11 24.00
C SER A 298 19.20 -2.69 23.16
N ARG A 299 18.01 -2.64 23.74
CA ARG A 299 16.80 -2.18 23.02
C ARG A 299 16.94 -0.77 22.44
N SER A 300 17.63 0.12 23.14
CA SER A 300 17.84 1.51 22.72
C SER A 300 19.04 1.71 21.81
N ASN A 301 19.96 0.75 21.77
CA ASN A 301 21.18 0.83 20.99
C ASN A 301 21.55 -0.57 20.47
N ASP A 302 21.07 -0.85 19.26
CA ASP A 302 21.22 -2.12 18.56
C ASP A 302 21.93 -1.86 17.24
N ALA A 303 23.24 -2.13 17.20
CA ALA A 303 24.08 -1.87 16.04
C ALA A 303 23.63 -2.68 14.80
N VAL A 304 23.07 -3.87 15.00
CA VAL A 304 22.56 -4.71 13.91
C VAL A 304 21.31 -4.08 13.31
N ARG A 305 20.40 -3.55 14.13
CA ARG A 305 19.24 -2.79 13.65
C ARG A 305 19.65 -1.56 12.85
N HIS A 306 20.60 -0.77 13.34
CA HIS A 306 21.10 0.40 12.61
C HIS A 306 21.72 -0.02 11.27
N TRP A 307 22.58 -1.05 11.27
CA TRP A 307 23.15 -1.61 10.06
C TRP A 307 22.09 -2.02 9.03
N PHE A 308 21.02 -2.70 9.46
CA PHE A 308 19.95 -3.15 8.58
C PHE A 308 19.24 -1.96 7.93
N VAL A 309 18.85 -0.97 8.75
CA VAL A 309 18.15 0.23 8.27
C VAL A 309 19.02 1.01 7.29
N ASP A 310 20.29 1.25 7.60
CA ASP A 310 21.22 2.00 6.76
C ASP A 310 21.51 1.27 5.43
N SER A 311 21.70 -0.05 5.50
CA SER A 311 21.91 -0.89 4.32
C SER A 311 20.68 -0.86 3.41
N TRP A 312 19.48 -0.95 3.99
CA TRP A 312 18.23 -0.90 3.24
C TRP A 312 17.98 0.46 2.58
N GLN A 313 18.20 1.56 3.31
CA GLN A 313 18.06 2.92 2.78
C GLN A 313 18.98 3.17 1.58
N SER A 314 20.15 2.53 1.57
CA SER A 314 21.09 2.62 0.46
C SER A 314 20.66 1.72 -0.72
N LEU A 315 20.18 0.51 -0.45
CA LEU A 315 19.86 -0.51 -1.46
C LEU A 315 18.56 -0.23 -2.21
N ALA A 316 17.50 0.16 -1.49
CA ALA A 316 16.16 0.26 -2.02
C ALA A 316 16.05 1.20 -3.25
N PRO A 317 16.67 2.40 -3.29
CA PRO A 317 16.65 3.26 -4.47
C PRO A 317 17.34 2.66 -5.71
N VAL A 318 18.33 1.79 -5.50
CA VAL A 318 19.02 1.11 -6.61
C VAL A 318 18.12 0.02 -7.19
N ALA A 319 17.53 -0.82 -6.33
CA ALA A 319 16.59 -1.86 -6.73
C ALA A 319 15.38 -1.28 -7.49
N ARG A 320 14.82 -0.17 -6.99
CA ARG A 320 13.69 0.53 -7.61
C ARG A 320 13.99 1.01 -9.03
N ARG A 321 15.19 1.59 -9.26
CA ARG A 321 15.60 2.02 -10.61
C ARG A 321 15.73 0.86 -11.58
N ILE A 322 16.23 -0.29 -11.11
CA ILE A 322 16.34 -1.49 -11.95
C ILE A 322 14.96 -1.98 -12.38
N ALA A 323 13.99 -2.01 -11.46
CA ALA A 323 12.62 -2.44 -11.77
C ALA A 323 11.92 -1.51 -12.78
N LEU A 324 12.14 -0.19 -12.71
CA LEU A 324 11.56 0.76 -13.67
C LEU A 324 12.09 0.60 -15.10
N GLU A 325 13.30 0.06 -15.27
CA GLU A 325 13.93 -0.18 -16.58
C GLU A 325 13.52 -1.53 -17.20
N GLN A 326 12.82 -2.41 -16.44
CA GLN A 326 12.39 -3.73 -16.91
C GLN A 326 10.88 -3.74 -17.21
N GLU A 327 10.52 -3.75 -18.50
CA GLU A 327 9.13 -3.89 -18.94
C GLU A 327 8.52 -5.22 -18.44
N GLY A 328 7.31 -5.16 -17.85
CA GLY A 328 6.54 -6.33 -17.43
C GLY A 328 6.84 -6.88 -16.01
N GLN A 329 7.66 -6.20 -15.20
CA GLN A 329 7.91 -6.56 -13.80
C GLN A 329 7.17 -5.67 -12.79
N GLU A 330 6.10 -5.01 -13.20
CA GLU A 330 5.26 -4.13 -12.36
C GLU A 330 4.75 -4.82 -11.08
N HIS A 331 4.67 -6.16 -11.08
CA HIS A 331 4.21 -6.99 -9.97
C HIS A 331 5.30 -7.33 -8.92
N LEU A 332 6.57 -7.02 -9.19
CA LEU A 332 7.70 -7.33 -8.32
C LEU A 332 8.12 -6.16 -7.41
N LEU A 333 7.37 -5.07 -7.42
CA LEU A 333 7.60 -3.87 -6.61
C LEU A 333 6.64 -3.79 -5.43
#